data_AF-A0A960ED21-F1
#
_entry.id   AF-A0A960ED21-F1
#
_cell.length_a   1.000
_cell.length_b   1.000
_cell.length_c   1.000
_cell.angle_alpha   90.00
_cell.angle_beta   90.00
_cell.angle_gamma   90.00
#
_symmetry.space_group_name_H-M   'P 1'
#
loop_
_entity.id
_entity.type
_entity.pdbx_description
1 polymer ?
#
loop_
_entity_poly.entity_id
_entity_poly.type
_entity_poly.pdbx_seq_one_letter_code
_entity_poly.pdbx_strand_id
1 'polypeptide(L)'
;MDDPRGGVRHVIPGRGNYLTGDSVALTAPSLVTPADRRMLTELFRCLNREDLDRIDLLVSFVMWSGIQHIGRHLDEALRRGAHVRLLTTDYLQVTDTRSLGFFLDRLTDGPVGKLEARVFSDASTSFHPKAYIFTSSATGDGVAFVGSSNLSHSGIASGVEWNMQTSGTRKLVEEFDRLWTDERAVLLDQEWLTEYERMRQLRNHVEPDEPSDAPLAHLVEEDEPPAQPWSVQAEAMSALEATRLEGHQAGLVVMATGLGKTWLAAFDSTRPEFRRVLFVAHREEILTQARDVYRQIRPDGRLTLFTGGEREPDGDVVFASVQSLHRNLAQFDTSRFDYIVVDEFHHAAAETYRRVLAHFRPDFMLGLTATPNRSDNADLLALCSDNLVYDCGLVEGVRRQLLSPFRYRAIPDVADYEHIPWRNGRFDPEELTRQIATQERAEQVLTEWRELGGRERRTIGFCCTIAHADYMAEFFRSEGVDAVAVHSGPSTSPRAEALERLASGELPIVFTVD
;
A
#
# COMPACT_ATOMS: atom_id res chain seq x y z
N MET A 1 -52.68 -8.04 -56.09
CA MET A 1 -52.52 -7.21 -54.88
C MET A 1 -52.03 -8.14 -53.81
N ASP A 2 -50.74 -8.02 -53.52
CA ASP A 2 -49.98 -8.87 -52.62
C ASP A 2 -50.24 -8.52 -51.16
N ASP A 3 -50.24 -9.55 -50.29
CA ASP A 3 -50.26 -9.40 -48.83
C ASP A 3 -48.91 -8.81 -48.36
N PRO A 4 -48.88 -7.67 -47.66
CA PRO A 4 -47.65 -6.93 -47.37
C PRO A 4 -46.87 -7.46 -46.16
N ARG A 5 -47.14 -8.67 -45.66
CA ARG A 5 -46.43 -9.25 -44.50
C ARG A 5 -45.75 -10.54 -44.89
N GLY A 6 -44.51 -10.41 -45.37
CA GLY A 6 -43.61 -11.52 -45.66
C GLY A 6 -43.32 -12.35 -44.40
N GLY A 7 -44.13 -13.38 -44.17
CA GLY A 7 -43.88 -14.43 -43.18
C GLY A 7 -43.47 -15.73 -43.89
N VAL A 8 -42.26 -16.22 -43.59
CA VAL A 8 -41.73 -17.49 -44.10
C VAL A 8 -42.64 -18.64 -43.65
N ARG A 9 -43.37 -19.25 -44.60
CA ARG A 9 -44.25 -20.39 -44.40
C ARG A 9 -43.48 -21.72 -44.37
N HIS A 10 -42.55 -21.95 -43.44
CA HIS A 10 -42.07 -23.31 -43.16
C HIS A 10 -41.56 -23.43 -41.73
N VAL A 11 -42.48 -23.52 -40.76
CA VAL A 11 -42.16 -24.08 -39.44
C VAL A 11 -43.01 -25.33 -39.25
N ILE A 12 -42.36 -26.49 -39.21
CA ILE A 12 -42.99 -27.78 -38.92
C ILE A 12 -43.30 -27.81 -37.41
N PRO A 13 -44.58 -27.84 -36.98
CA PRO A 13 -44.91 -27.96 -35.56
C PRO A 13 -44.55 -29.37 -35.10
N GLY A 14 -43.40 -29.52 -34.45
CA GLY A 14 -42.93 -30.82 -33.94
C GLY A 14 -41.41 -31.05 -33.97
N ARG A 15 -40.61 -30.14 -34.53
CA ARG A 15 -39.14 -30.22 -34.50
C ARG A 15 -38.45 -28.97 -33.94
N GLY A 16 -39.00 -28.41 -32.88
CA GLY A 16 -38.31 -27.41 -32.06
C GLY A 16 -37.31 -28.08 -31.11
N ASN A 17 -36.17 -28.54 -31.63
CA ASN A 17 -34.99 -28.80 -30.80
C ASN A 17 -34.32 -27.46 -30.48
N TYR A 18 -34.88 -26.71 -29.55
CA TYR A 18 -34.18 -25.65 -28.82
C TYR A 18 -34.47 -25.81 -27.33
N LEU A 19 -34.10 -26.97 -26.79
CA LEU A 19 -33.68 -27.01 -25.39
C LEU A 19 -32.30 -26.35 -25.36
N THR A 20 -32.27 -25.02 -25.39
CA THR A 20 -31.15 -24.29 -24.79
C THR A 20 -31.16 -24.69 -23.33
N GLY A 21 -30.19 -25.49 -22.92
CA GLY A 21 -29.98 -25.86 -21.52
C GLY A 21 -30.05 -24.61 -20.65
N ASP A 22 -30.61 -24.78 -19.45
CA ASP A 22 -30.84 -23.75 -18.43
C ASP A 22 -29.96 -22.52 -18.64
N SER A 23 -30.54 -21.48 -19.26
CA SER A 23 -29.86 -20.20 -19.33
C SER A 23 -29.79 -19.71 -17.90
N VAL A 24 -28.63 -19.82 -17.26
CA VAL A 24 -28.32 -19.07 -16.05
C VAL A 24 -28.67 -17.63 -16.39
N ALA A 25 -29.73 -17.10 -15.76
CA ALA A 25 -30.21 -15.76 -16.04
C ALA A 25 -29.09 -14.79 -15.67
N LEU A 26 -28.36 -14.32 -16.67
CA LEU A 26 -27.35 -13.29 -16.47
C LEU A 26 -28.09 -12.05 -15.98
N THR A 27 -27.75 -11.58 -14.80
CA THR A 27 -28.17 -10.27 -14.30
C THR A 27 -27.87 -9.22 -15.35
N ALA A 28 -28.86 -8.37 -15.64
CA ALA A 28 -28.69 -7.30 -16.62
C ALA A 28 -27.49 -6.41 -16.24
N PRO A 29 -26.66 -5.98 -17.21
CA PRO A 29 -25.57 -5.07 -16.93
C PRO A 29 -26.08 -3.78 -16.24
N SER A 30 -25.30 -3.24 -15.32
CA SER A 30 -25.65 -2.03 -14.58
C SER A 30 -24.63 -0.92 -14.83
N LEU A 31 -25.10 0.31 -15.00
CA LEU A 31 -24.25 1.46 -15.21
C LEU A 31 -23.62 1.90 -13.88
N VAL A 32 -22.33 2.25 -13.93
CA VAL A 32 -21.52 2.77 -12.83
C VAL A 32 -21.02 4.14 -13.27
N THR A 33 -21.46 5.19 -12.57
CA THR A 33 -21.13 6.60 -12.87
C THR A 33 -20.78 7.33 -11.58
N PRO A 34 -20.01 8.43 -11.65
CA PRO A 34 -19.67 9.23 -10.48
C PRO A 34 -20.85 9.71 -9.63
N ALA A 35 -22.05 9.83 -10.23
CA ALA A 35 -23.25 10.32 -9.58
C ALA A 35 -24.02 9.25 -8.78
N ASP A 36 -23.82 7.97 -9.09
CA ASP A 36 -24.54 6.85 -8.47
C ASP A 36 -23.59 5.99 -7.64
N ARG A 37 -22.66 5.32 -8.32
CA ARG A 37 -21.68 4.42 -7.73
C ARG A 37 -20.33 4.73 -8.35
N ARG A 38 -19.38 5.23 -7.55
CA ARG A 38 -18.04 5.53 -8.05
C ARG A 38 -17.31 4.23 -8.36
N MET A 39 -16.59 4.23 -9.48
CA MET A 39 -15.77 3.09 -9.91
C MET A 39 -14.80 2.67 -8.80
N LEU A 40 -14.19 3.64 -8.11
CA LEU A 40 -13.32 3.38 -6.97
C LEU A 40 -13.97 2.51 -5.88
N THR A 41 -15.19 2.86 -5.47
CA THR A 41 -15.92 2.12 -4.43
C THR A 41 -16.24 0.69 -4.88
N GLU A 42 -16.57 0.50 -6.15
CA GLU A 42 -16.83 -0.84 -6.70
C GLU A 42 -15.54 -1.67 -6.79
N LEU A 43 -14.42 -1.06 -7.18
CA LEU A 43 -13.11 -1.70 -7.18
C LEU A 43 -12.72 -2.15 -5.77
N PHE A 44 -12.88 -1.31 -4.75
CA PHE A 44 -12.61 -1.70 -3.36
C PHE A 44 -13.46 -2.88 -2.93
N ARG A 45 -14.77 -2.85 -3.22
CA ARG A 45 -15.65 -3.98 -2.91
C ARG A 45 -15.19 -5.28 -3.57
N CYS A 46 -14.74 -5.24 -4.81
CA CYS A 46 -14.27 -6.43 -5.51
C CYS A 46 -12.89 -6.90 -5.01
N LEU A 47 -11.95 -5.97 -4.85
CA LEU A 47 -10.59 -6.21 -4.37
C LEU A 47 -10.55 -6.75 -2.93
N ASN A 48 -11.59 -6.52 -2.12
CA ASN A 48 -11.66 -6.99 -0.73
C ASN A 48 -12.44 -8.31 -0.57
N ARG A 49 -13.10 -8.81 -1.62
CA ARG A 49 -13.83 -10.09 -1.55
C ARG A 49 -12.86 -11.27 -1.55
N GLU A 50 -13.20 -12.31 -0.78
CA GLU A 50 -12.41 -13.54 -0.67
C GLU A 50 -12.71 -14.52 -1.81
N ASP A 51 -13.94 -14.51 -2.32
CA ASP A 51 -14.36 -15.44 -3.36
C ASP A 51 -13.92 -15.03 -4.78
N LEU A 52 -13.43 -13.80 -4.94
CA LEU A 52 -12.89 -13.24 -6.18
C LEU A 52 -11.36 -13.24 -6.13
N ASP A 53 -10.76 -14.39 -6.45
CA ASP A 53 -9.33 -14.65 -6.32
C ASP A 53 -8.54 -14.55 -7.66
N ARG A 54 -9.21 -14.29 -8.79
CA ARG A 54 -8.58 -13.97 -10.07
C ARG A 54 -8.91 -12.52 -10.45
N ILE A 55 -7.89 -11.69 -10.59
CA ILE A 55 -8.02 -10.24 -10.78
C ILE A 55 -7.25 -9.84 -12.03
N ASP A 56 -7.97 -9.56 -13.11
CA ASP A 56 -7.38 -9.15 -14.38
C ASP A 56 -7.64 -7.66 -14.64
N LEU A 57 -6.55 -6.90 -14.70
CA LEU A 57 -6.54 -5.47 -14.95
C LEU A 57 -6.06 -5.22 -16.38
N LEU A 58 -6.97 -4.83 -17.27
CA LEU A 58 -6.69 -4.50 -18.66
C LEU A 58 -6.94 -3.01 -18.88
N VAL A 59 -5.90 -2.20 -18.76
CA VAL A 59 -6.04 -0.73 -18.78
C VAL A 59 -5.03 -0.12 -19.74
N SER A 60 -5.42 0.96 -20.41
CA SER A 60 -4.56 1.59 -21.41
C SER A 60 -3.42 2.35 -20.72
N PHE A 61 -3.73 3.01 -19.60
CA PHE A 61 -2.75 3.73 -18.79
C PHE A 61 -2.91 3.41 -17.32
N VAL A 62 -1.79 3.44 -16.62
CA VAL A 62 -1.69 3.35 -15.17
C VAL A 62 -0.97 4.60 -14.67
N MET A 63 -1.62 5.35 -13.78
CA MET A 63 -1.06 6.54 -13.16
C MET A 63 -0.87 6.31 -11.66
N TRP A 64 0.17 6.93 -11.09
CA TRP A 64 0.53 6.77 -9.68
C TRP A 64 -0.63 7.16 -8.77
N SER A 65 -1.35 8.22 -9.17
CA SER A 65 -2.54 8.69 -8.49
C SER A 65 -3.66 7.64 -8.40
N GLY A 66 -3.75 6.72 -9.37
CA GLY A 66 -4.68 5.58 -9.33
C GLY A 66 -4.18 4.47 -8.39
N ILE A 67 -2.89 4.18 -8.43
CA ILE A 67 -2.23 3.21 -7.54
C ILE A 67 -2.34 3.61 -6.08
N GLN A 68 -2.23 4.90 -5.76
CA GLN A 68 -2.40 5.41 -4.40
C GLN A 68 -3.78 5.06 -3.79
N HIS A 69 -4.81 4.86 -4.61
CA HIS A 69 -6.11 4.42 -4.11
C HIS A 69 -6.18 2.91 -3.91
N ILE A 70 -5.76 2.12 -4.91
CA ILE A 70 -6.02 0.66 -4.90
C ILE A 70 -4.84 -0.19 -4.42
N GLY A 71 -3.63 0.37 -4.29
CA GLY A 71 -2.40 -0.38 -4.06
C GLY A 71 -2.44 -1.23 -2.79
N ARG A 72 -2.96 -0.67 -1.70
CA ARG A 72 -3.17 -1.40 -0.45
C ARG A 72 -4.14 -2.57 -0.61
N HIS A 73 -5.21 -2.38 -1.37
CA HIS A 73 -6.22 -3.42 -1.61
C HIS A 73 -5.67 -4.54 -2.48
N LEU A 74 -4.80 -4.22 -3.45
CA LEU A 74 -4.03 -5.21 -4.21
C LEU A 74 -3.11 -6.02 -3.29
N ASP A 75 -2.40 -5.36 -2.38
CA ASP A 75 -1.55 -6.04 -1.39
C ASP A 75 -2.35 -6.96 -0.46
N GLU A 76 -3.55 -6.53 -0.05
CA GLU A 76 -4.45 -7.36 0.75
C GLU A 76 -4.99 -8.55 -0.05
N ALA A 77 -5.38 -8.36 -1.31
CA ALA A 77 -5.79 -9.45 -2.20
C ALA A 77 -4.68 -10.48 -2.40
N LEU A 78 -3.44 -10.06 -2.67
CA LEU A 78 -2.28 -10.95 -2.78
C LEU A 78 -2.02 -11.73 -1.49
N ARG A 79 -2.13 -11.07 -0.33
CA ARG A 79 -1.99 -11.74 0.98
C ARG A 79 -3.09 -12.76 1.26
N ARG A 80 -4.30 -12.57 0.72
CA ARG A 80 -5.38 -13.58 0.76
C ARG A 80 -5.22 -14.70 -0.27
N GLY A 81 -4.27 -14.53 -1.18
CA GLY A 81 -3.88 -15.53 -2.17
C GLY A 81 -4.48 -15.34 -3.57
N ALA A 82 -4.92 -14.13 -3.88
CA ALA A 82 -5.37 -13.80 -5.22
C ALA A 82 -4.23 -13.89 -6.25
N HIS A 83 -4.61 -14.18 -7.49
CA HIS A 83 -3.78 -14.03 -8.68
C HIS A 83 -4.18 -12.76 -9.42
N VAL A 84 -3.26 -11.80 -9.45
CA VAL A 84 -3.42 -10.51 -10.10
C VAL A 84 -2.64 -10.51 -11.41
N ARG A 85 -3.28 -10.12 -12.51
CA ARG A 85 -2.66 -9.94 -13.82
C ARG A 85 -2.89 -8.52 -14.33
N LEU A 86 -1.83 -7.76 -14.57
CA LEU A 86 -1.88 -6.45 -15.21
C LEU A 86 -1.47 -6.58 -16.68
N LEU A 87 -2.33 -6.15 -17.60
CA LEU A 87 -1.97 -5.91 -18.99
C LEU A 87 -2.21 -4.43 -19.33
N THR A 88 -1.11 -3.74 -19.65
CA THR A 88 -1.12 -2.33 -20.09
C THR A 88 -0.43 -2.15 -21.44
N THR A 89 -0.11 -0.94 -21.87
CA THR A 89 0.59 -0.66 -23.13
C THR A 89 1.60 0.50 -23.01
N ASP A 90 2.55 0.53 -23.94
CA ASP A 90 3.48 1.63 -24.17
C ASP A 90 3.08 2.54 -25.35
N TYR A 91 1.97 2.25 -26.05
CA TYR A 91 1.57 2.90 -27.31
C TYR A 91 1.62 4.43 -27.29
N LEU A 92 1.13 5.07 -26.22
CA LEU A 92 1.19 6.53 -26.05
C LEU A 92 2.25 7.00 -25.05
N GLN A 93 2.98 6.08 -24.43
CA GLN A 93 3.98 6.36 -23.39
C GLN A 93 3.44 7.22 -22.22
N VAL A 94 2.15 7.07 -21.91
CA VAL A 94 1.46 7.90 -20.90
C VAL A 94 1.72 7.40 -19.48
N THR A 95 1.56 6.09 -19.27
CA THR A 95 1.79 5.40 -18.00
C THR A 95 3.08 5.88 -17.33
N ASP A 96 3.02 6.24 -16.05
CA ASP A 96 4.20 6.69 -15.33
C ASP A 96 5.04 5.52 -14.82
N THR A 97 6.35 5.73 -14.72
CA THR A 97 7.30 4.67 -14.34
C THR A 97 7.19 4.25 -12.88
N ARG A 98 6.75 5.14 -11.98
CA ARG A 98 6.49 4.77 -10.57
C ARG A 98 5.37 3.74 -10.48
N SER A 99 4.33 3.89 -11.30
CA SER A 99 3.22 2.93 -11.39
C SER A 99 3.66 1.55 -11.86
N LEU A 100 4.47 1.48 -12.93
CA LEU A 100 4.98 0.19 -13.39
C LEU A 100 5.96 -0.40 -12.38
N GLY A 101 6.80 0.43 -11.78
CA GLY A 101 7.67 0.05 -10.67
C GLY A 101 6.90 -0.54 -9.49
N PHE A 102 5.72 -0.02 -9.14
CA PHE A 102 4.86 -0.60 -8.08
C PHE A 102 4.48 -2.06 -8.36
N PHE A 103 4.11 -2.39 -9.60
CA PHE A 103 3.79 -3.77 -9.98
C PHE A 103 5.05 -4.63 -10.07
N LEU A 104 6.15 -4.07 -10.61
CA LEU A 104 7.45 -4.74 -10.68
C LEU A 104 7.92 -5.17 -9.28
N ASP A 105 7.82 -4.28 -8.30
CA ASP A 105 8.15 -4.52 -6.89
C ASP A 105 7.35 -5.65 -6.24
N ARG A 106 6.23 -6.03 -6.86
CA ARG A 106 5.27 -7.01 -6.33
C ARG A 106 5.17 -8.25 -7.20
N LEU A 107 5.97 -8.36 -8.28
CA LEU A 107 6.01 -9.57 -9.10
C LEU A 107 6.38 -10.76 -8.21
N THR A 108 5.50 -11.75 -8.18
CA THR A 108 5.68 -12.91 -7.31
C THR A 108 5.03 -14.13 -7.94
N ASP A 109 5.76 -15.25 -7.94
CA ASP A 109 5.21 -16.60 -8.17
C ASP A 109 4.98 -17.31 -6.81
N GLY A 110 4.66 -16.53 -5.77
CA GLY A 110 4.56 -16.99 -4.39
C GLY A 110 3.45 -18.03 -4.18
N PRO A 111 3.58 -18.86 -3.12
CA PRO A 111 2.59 -19.90 -2.80
C PRO A 111 1.31 -19.36 -2.17
N VAL A 112 1.32 -18.10 -1.70
CA VAL A 112 0.15 -17.44 -1.12
C VAL A 112 -0.64 -16.77 -2.24
N GLY A 113 -0.12 -15.70 -2.83
CA GLY A 113 -0.69 -15.02 -4.00
C GLY A 113 0.32 -14.81 -5.11
N LYS A 114 -0.17 -14.47 -6.29
CA LYS A 114 0.62 -14.34 -7.52
C LYS A 114 0.33 -13.01 -8.21
N LEU A 115 1.36 -12.28 -8.62
CA LEU A 115 1.20 -11.08 -9.44
C LEU A 115 2.06 -11.19 -10.70
N GLU A 116 1.42 -10.96 -11.84
CA GLU A 116 2.08 -10.87 -13.14
C GLU A 116 1.73 -9.55 -13.82
N ALA A 117 2.70 -8.95 -14.50
CA ALA A 117 2.48 -7.75 -15.29
C ALA A 117 3.09 -7.93 -16.68
N ARG A 118 2.33 -7.53 -17.71
CA ARG A 118 2.74 -7.51 -19.11
C ARG A 118 2.42 -6.16 -19.73
N VAL A 119 3.21 -5.81 -20.74
CA VAL A 119 2.99 -4.63 -21.56
C VAL A 119 2.76 -5.08 -22.99
N PHE A 120 1.62 -4.68 -23.55
CA PHE A 120 1.34 -4.85 -24.97
C PHE A 120 2.12 -3.79 -25.75
N SER A 121 3.26 -4.20 -26.32
CA SER A 121 4.22 -3.34 -26.99
C SER A 121 4.03 -3.40 -28.50
N ASP A 122 3.33 -2.40 -29.03
CA ASP A 122 3.08 -2.26 -30.47
C ASP A 122 2.80 -0.80 -30.83
N ALA A 123 3.80 -0.14 -31.41
CA ALA A 123 3.70 1.26 -31.82
C ALA A 123 2.67 1.50 -32.95
N SER A 124 2.24 0.44 -33.67
CA SER A 124 1.32 0.55 -34.81
C SER A 124 -0.14 0.32 -34.45
N THR A 125 -0.41 -0.29 -33.28
CA THR A 125 -1.75 -0.65 -32.85
C THR A 125 -2.21 0.22 -31.69
N SER A 126 -3.33 0.92 -31.88
CA SER A 126 -3.99 1.65 -30.80
C SER A 126 -4.54 0.67 -29.75
N PHE A 127 -3.86 0.58 -28.60
CA PHE A 127 -4.28 -0.24 -27.47
C PHE A 127 -4.99 0.62 -26.42
N HIS A 128 -6.33 0.68 -26.48
CA HIS A 128 -7.15 1.48 -25.58
C HIS A 128 -8.24 0.75 -24.76
N PRO A 129 -8.15 -0.57 -24.47
CA PRO A 129 -9.12 -1.24 -23.61
C PRO A 129 -9.02 -0.75 -22.15
N LYS A 130 -10.15 -0.80 -21.45
CA LYS A 130 -10.30 -0.47 -20.03
C LYS A 130 -11.32 -1.43 -19.43
N ALA A 131 -10.80 -2.49 -18.85
CA ALA A 131 -11.58 -3.55 -18.22
C ALA A 131 -10.94 -3.98 -16.90
N TYR A 132 -11.77 -4.17 -15.90
CA TYR A 132 -11.41 -4.70 -14.58
C TYR A 132 -12.25 -5.94 -14.36
N ILE A 133 -11.63 -7.11 -14.31
CA ILE A 133 -12.33 -8.39 -14.30
C ILE A 133 -11.94 -9.13 -13.02
N PHE A 134 -12.94 -9.50 -12.23
CA PHE A 134 -12.77 -10.21 -10.98
C PHE A 134 -13.56 -11.50 -11.06
N THR A 135 -12.90 -12.66 -10.95
CA THR A 135 -13.53 -13.97 -11.05
C THR A 135 -13.11 -14.90 -9.92
N SER A 136 -13.96 -15.87 -9.62
CA SER A 136 -13.65 -16.98 -8.74
C SER A 136 -12.99 -18.10 -9.52
N SER A 137 -11.79 -18.52 -9.12
CA SER A 137 -11.12 -19.69 -9.68
C SER A 137 -11.90 -20.98 -9.44
N ALA A 138 -12.72 -21.02 -8.39
CA ALA A 138 -13.50 -22.20 -8.01
C ALA A 138 -14.78 -22.37 -8.84
N THR A 139 -15.50 -21.29 -9.16
CA THR A 139 -16.79 -21.36 -9.87
C THR A 139 -16.75 -20.80 -11.29
N GLY A 140 -15.77 -19.95 -11.60
CA GLY A 140 -15.72 -19.17 -12.84
C GLY A 140 -16.69 -17.99 -12.89
N ASP A 141 -17.52 -17.81 -11.85
CA ASP A 141 -18.40 -16.65 -11.73
C ASP A 141 -17.59 -15.41 -11.34
N GLY A 142 -18.13 -14.23 -11.63
CA GLY A 142 -17.43 -13.01 -11.29
C GLY A 142 -18.18 -11.75 -11.63
N VAL A 143 -17.45 -10.64 -11.58
CA VAL A 143 -17.91 -9.31 -11.93
C VAL A 143 -16.84 -8.64 -12.79
N ALA A 144 -17.28 -7.95 -13.84
CA ALA A 144 -16.42 -7.16 -14.70
C ALA A 144 -16.95 -5.75 -14.83
N PHE A 145 -16.04 -4.80 -15.00
CA PHE A 145 -16.33 -3.41 -15.34
C PHE A 145 -15.63 -3.09 -16.65
N VAL A 146 -16.37 -2.60 -17.64
CA VAL A 146 -15.82 -2.17 -18.93
C VAL A 146 -16.31 -0.77 -19.25
N GLY A 147 -15.41 0.15 -19.60
CA GLY A 147 -15.79 1.55 -19.75
C GLY A 147 -14.67 2.48 -20.17
N SER A 148 -14.73 3.70 -19.67
CA SER A 148 -13.78 4.77 -19.99
C SER A 148 -12.74 5.03 -18.90
N SER A 149 -12.82 4.34 -17.74
CA SER A 149 -11.92 4.50 -16.60
C SER A 149 -10.55 3.82 -16.77
N ASN A 150 -9.50 4.60 -16.97
CA ASN A 150 -8.12 4.13 -16.74
C ASN A 150 -7.80 4.05 -15.24
N LEU A 151 -6.68 3.43 -14.91
CA LEU A 151 -6.21 3.33 -13.53
C LEU A 151 -5.48 4.62 -13.12
N SER A 152 -6.26 5.68 -12.88
CA SER A 152 -5.80 7.01 -12.45
C SER A 152 -6.80 7.63 -11.48
N HIS A 153 -6.42 8.65 -10.71
CA HIS A 153 -7.36 9.32 -9.80
C HIS A 153 -8.58 9.87 -10.55
N SER A 154 -8.34 10.53 -11.68
CA SER A 154 -9.41 10.98 -12.58
C SER A 154 -10.28 9.81 -13.06
N GLY A 155 -9.68 8.71 -13.51
CA GLY A 155 -10.39 7.58 -14.08
C GLY A 155 -11.28 6.82 -13.10
N ILE A 156 -10.87 6.65 -11.83
CA ILE A 156 -11.63 5.82 -10.88
C ILE A 156 -12.37 6.62 -9.81
N ALA A 157 -11.92 7.84 -9.47
CA ALA A 157 -12.40 8.54 -8.28
C ALA A 157 -13.16 9.84 -8.56
N SER A 158 -12.70 10.69 -9.49
CA SER A 158 -13.19 12.08 -9.61
C SER A 158 -13.68 12.49 -11.00
N GLY A 159 -13.20 11.86 -12.07
CA GLY A 159 -13.56 12.18 -13.45
C GLY A 159 -14.97 11.76 -13.86
N VAL A 160 -15.45 12.31 -14.98
CA VAL A 160 -16.76 11.95 -15.55
C VAL A 160 -16.61 10.70 -16.42
N GLU A 161 -16.75 9.54 -15.77
CA GLU A 161 -16.46 8.25 -16.40
C GLU A 161 -17.69 7.34 -16.42
N TRP A 162 -17.86 6.57 -17.49
CA TRP A 162 -18.95 5.60 -17.63
C TRP A 162 -18.38 4.19 -17.66
N ASN A 163 -18.83 3.34 -16.75
CA ASN A 163 -18.47 1.93 -16.73
C ASN A 163 -19.72 1.07 -16.70
N MET A 164 -19.71 -0.03 -17.44
CA MET A 164 -20.74 -1.04 -17.40
C MET A 164 -20.28 -2.20 -16.53
N GLN A 165 -21.00 -2.45 -15.44
CA GLN A 165 -20.80 -3.62 -14.59
C GLN A 165 -21.61 -4.80 -15.12
N THR A 166 -21.00 -5.97 -15.21
CA THR A 166 -21.65 -7.21 -15.68
C THR A 166 -21.17 -8.42 -14.88
N SER A 167 -22.03 -9.43 -14.72
CA SER A 167 -21.65 -10.75 -14.21
C SER A 167 -21.23 -11.73 -15.33
N GLY A 168 -21.44 -11.36 -16.60
CA GLY A 168 -21.04 -12.16 -17.76
C GLY A 168 -19.55 -12.00 -18.09
N THR A 169 -18.67 -12.57 -17.26
CA THR A 169 -17.21 -12.40 -17.36
C THR A 169 -16.53 -13.28 -18.41
N ARG A 170 -17.11 -14.44 -18.76
CA ARG A 170 -16.47 -15.47 -19.59
C ARG A 170 -15.80 -14.94 -20.85
N LYS A 171 -16.54 -14.19 -21.69
CA LYS A 171 -15.99 -13.65 -22.95
C LYS A 171 -14.92 -12.59 -22.71
N LEU A 172 -15.01 -11.83 -21.61
CA LEU A 172 -13.99 -10.83 -21.26
C LEU A 172 -12.69 -11.51 -20.83
N VAL A 173 -12.78 -12.60 -20.05
CA VAL A 173 -11.62 -13.42 -19.69
C VAL A 173 -10.99 -14.06 -20.93
N GLU A 174 -11.79 -14.62 -21.84
CA GLU A 174 -11.28 -15.19 -23.11
C GLU A 174 -10.52 -14.15 -23.96
N GLU A 175 -11.06 -12.93 -24.08
CA GLU A 175 -10.39 -11.84 -24.81
C GLU A 175 -9.14 -11.34 -24.07
N PHE A 176 -9.18 -11.27 -22.74
CA PHE A 176 -8.00 -10.96 -21.92
C PHE A 176 -6.90 -11.99 -22.16
N ASP A 177 -7.22 -13.29 -22.06
CA ASP A 177 -6.25 -14.38 -22.26
C ASP A 177 -5.67 -14.39 -23.67
N ARG A 178 -6.47 -14.04 -24.69
CA ARG A 178 -5.96 -13.87 -26.07
C ARG A 178 -4.91 -12.76 -26.14
N LEU A 179 -5.19 -11.59 -25.55
CA LEU A 179 -4.23 -10.48 -25.54
C LEU A 179 -3.02 -10.79 -24.66
N TRP A 180 -3.24 -11.47 -23.53
CA TRP A 180 -2.19 -11.88 -22.59
C TRP A 180 -1.18 -12.81 -23.25
N THR A 181 -1.64 -13.72 -24.10
CA THR A 181 -0.81 -14.72 -24.80
C THR A 181 -0.30 -14.26 -26.18
N ASP A 182 -0.66 -13.05 -26.60
CA ASP A 182 -0.15 -12.44 -27.84
C ASP A 182 1.38 -12.22 -27.75
N GLU A 183 2.09 -12.38 -28.86
CA GLU A 183 3.55 -12.21 -28.90
C GLU A 183 3.99 -10.78 -28.56
N ARG A 184 3.10 -9.80 -28.73
CA ARG A 184 3.32 -8.40 -28.37
C ARG A 184 3.14 -8.12 -26.89
N ALA A 185 2.51 -9.01 -26.13
CA ALA A 185 2.39 -8.89 -24.68
C ALA A 185 3.68 -9.37 -24.00
N VAL A 186 4.65 -8.46 -23.91
CA VAL A 186 5.97 -8.73 -23.31
C VAL A 186 5.90 -8.64 -21.78
N LEU A 187 6.80 -9.35 -21.10
CA LEU A 187 6.89 -9.30 -19.64
C LEU A 187 7.39 -7.92 -19.19
N LEU A 188 6.80 -7.42 -18.11
CA LEU A 188 7.35 -6.26 -17.40
C LEU A 188 8.54 -6.74 -16.56
N ASP A 189 9.72 -6.22 -16.84
CA ASP A 189 10.92 -6.42 -16.03
C ASP A 189 11.71 -5.10 -15.85
N GLN A 190 12.81 -5.17 -15.11
CA GLN A 190 13.65 -4.01 -14.82
C GLN A 190 14.34 -3.44 -16.08
N GLU A 191 14.69 -4.28 -17.05
CA GLU A 191 15.32 -3.85 -18.30
C GLU A 191 14.30 -3.07 -19.15
N TRP A 192 13.08 -3.61 -19.28
CA TRP A 192 11.98 -2.96 -19.96
C TRP A 192 11.64 -1.60 -19.34
N LEU A 193 11.53 -1.53 -18.00
CA LEU A 193 11.20 -0.28 -17.29
C LEU A 193 12.25 0.81 -17.55
N THR A 194 13.54 0.44 -17.51
CA THR A 194 14.66 1.36 -17.75
C THR A 194 14.62 1.93 -19.18
N GLU A 195 14.34 1.08 -20.17
CA GLU A 195 14.23 1.51 -21.56
C GLU A 195 12.98 2.38 -21.80
N TYR A 196 11.86 2.04 -21.17
CA TYR A 196 10.63 2.82 -21.25
C TYR A 196 10.81 4.24 -20.70
N GLU A 197 11.45 4.40 -19.54
CA GLU A 197 11.77 5.72 -18.97
C GLU A 197 12.63 6.53 -19.95
N ARG A 198 13.67 5.91 -20.52
CA ARG A 198 14.55 6.56 -21.50
C ARG A 198 13.75 7.09 -22.70
N MET A 199 12.81 6.30 -23.21
CA MET A 199 11.95 6.70 -24.33
C MET A 199 11.00 7.84 -23.96
N ARG A 200 10.41 7.78 -22.76
CA ARG A 200 9.50 8.80 -22.25
C ARG A 200 10.20 10.14 -22.03
N GLN A 201 11.43 10.12 -21.51
CA GLN A 201 12.26 11.32 -21.37
C GLN A 201 12.57 11.96 -22.72
N LEU A 202 12.95 11.16 -23.72
CA LEU A 202 13.21 11.67 -25.07
C LEU A 202 11.96 12.34 -25.66
N ARG A 203 10.78 11.74 -25.52
CA ARG A 203 9.52 12.34 -25.97
C ARG A 203 9.26 13.69 -25.31
N ASN A 204 9.49 13.79 -24.01
CA ASN A 204 9.26 15.03 -23.25
C ASN A 204 10.27 16.15 -23.59
N HIS A 205 11.46 15.82 -24.12
CA HIS A 205 12.49 16.79 -24.52
C HIS A 205 12.38 17.27 -25.97
N VAL A 206 11.61 16.60 -26.82
CA VAL A 206 11.30 17.10 -28.16
C VAL A 206 10.25 18.20 -28.01
N GLU A 207 10.65 19.47 -28.18
CA GLU A 207 9.71 20.58 -28.27
C GLU A 207 8.64 20.27 -29.34
N PRO A 208 7.35 20.57 -29.08
CA PRO A 208 6.32 20.40 -30.08
C PRO A 208 6.48 21.48 -31.16
N ASP A 209 7.38 21.24 -32.12
CA ASP A 209 7.59 22.12 -33.28
C ASP A 209 6.37 22.12 -34.24
N GLU A 210 5.41 21.23 -34.01
CA GLU A 210 4.09 21.26 -34.65
C GLU A 210 2.99 21.16 -33.58
N PRO A 211 1.91 21.95 -33.67
CA PRO A 211 0.70 21.68 -32.92
C PRO A 211 0.18 20.33 -33.41
N SER A 212 0.52 19.27 -32.69
CA SER A 212 -0.03 17.96 -32.88
C SER A 212 -1.55 18.09 -32.77
N ASP A 213 -2.27 17.88 -33.88
CA ASP A 213 -3.72 17.73 -33.94
C ASP A 213 -4.21 16.49 -33.14
N ALA A 214 -3.39 15.87 -32.28
CA ALA A 214 -3.77 14.77 -31.42
C ALA A 214 -4.58 15.28 -30.22
N PRO A 215 -5.91 15.07 -30.15
CA PRO A 215 -6.75 15.52 -29.05
C PRO A 215 -6.46 14.77 -27.73
N LEU A 216 -5.53 13.80 -27.75
CA LEU A 216 -5.17 12.94 -26.63
C LEU A 216 -4.24 13.61 -25.61
N ALA A 217 -3.42 14.59 -26.00
CA ALA A 217 -2.47 15.24 -25.09
C ALA A 217 -3.14 16.07 -23.98
N HIS A 218 -4.37 16.51 -24.18
CA HIS A 218 -5.16 17.27 -23.19
C HIS A 218 -6.09 16.40 -22.32
N LEU A 219 -6.13 15.07 -22.56
CA LEU A 219 -7.01 14.12 -21.85
C LEU A 219 -6.25 13.20 -20.89
N VAL A 220 -4.93 13.38 -20.80
CA VAL A 220 -4.05 12.60 -19.94
C VAL A 220 -3.79 13.39 -18.68
N GLU A 221 -3.96 12.74 -17.52
CA GLU A 221 -3.58 13.31 -16.23
C GLU A 221 -2.09 13.66 -16.24
N GLU A 222 -1.76 14.92 -15.96
CA GLU A 222 -0.36 15.34 -15.86
C GLU A 222 0.35 14.57 -14.75
N ASP A 223 1.64 14.26 -14.95
CA ASP A 223 2.42 13.61 -13.92
C ASP A 223 2.43 14.48 -12.65
N GLU A 224 2.16 13.85 -11.51
CA GLU A 224 2.36 14.52 -10.24
C GLU A 224 3.81 14.98 -10.11
N PRO A 225 4.05 16.25 -9.71
CA PRO A 225 5.40 16.78 -9.59
C PRO A 225 6.22 15.93 -8.61
N PRO A 226 7.54 15.83 -8.81
CA PRO A 226 8.40 15.10 -7.88
C PRO A 226 8.22 15.60 -6.45
N ALA A 227 8.10 14.68 -5.50
CA ALA A 227 8.00 15.00 -4.09
C ALA A 227 9.18 15.88 -3.67
N GLN A 228 8.92 16.88 -2.82
CA GLN A 228 9.93 17.80 -2.32
C GLN A 228 10.06 17.65 -0.80
N PRO A 229 11.28 17.73 -0.25
CA PRO A 229 11.47 17.67 1.20
C PRO A 229 10.81 18.88 1.88
N TRP A 230 10.11 18.63 2.98
CA TRP A 230 9.64 19.70 3.86
C TRP A 230 10.81 20.39 4.55
N SER A 231 10.58 21.59 5.09
CA SER A 231 11.63 22.39 5.75
C SER A 231 12.39 21.61 6.83
N VAL A 232 11.68 20.85 7.68
CA VAL A 232 12.29 20.00 8.71
C VAL A 232 13.19 18.90 8.15
N GLN A 233 12.84 18.34 6.98
CA GLN A 233 13.63 17.31 6.31
C GLN A 233 14.85 17.94 5.62
N ALA A 234 14.69 19.12 5.00
CA ALA A 234 15.78 19.86 4.39
C ALA A 234 16.82 20.32 5.43
N GLU A 235 16.38 20.75 6.62
CA GLU A 235 17.25 21.05 7.77
C GLU A 235 18.04 19.80 8.21
N ALA A 236 17.36 18.67 8.40
CA ALA A 236 18.01 17.41 8.77
C ALA A 236 19.01 16.92 7.71
N MET A 237 18.67 17.02 6.43
CA MET A 237 19.59 16.72 5.31
C MET A 237 20.82 17.62 5.32
N SER A 238 20.65 18.92 5.60
CA SER A 238 21.77 19.85 5.70
C SER A 238 22.69 19.51 6.88
N ALA A 239 22.13 19.08 8.01
CA ALA A 239 22.90 18.59 9.15
C ALA A 239 23.61 17.26 8.83
N LEU A 240 22.95 16.36 8.10
CA LEU A 240 23.54 15.11 7.61
C LEU A 240 24.68 15.35 6.62
N GLU A 241 24.61 16.40 5.81
CA GLU A 241 25.74 16.79 4.97
C GLU A 241 26.91 17.33 5.79
N ALA A 242 26.64 18.26 6.72
CA ALA A 242 27.68 18.83 7.56
C ALA A 242 28.44 17.76 8.35
N THR A 243 27.72 16.81 8.96
CA THR A 243 28.35 15.74 9.73
C THR A 243 29.21 14.80 8.87
N ARG A 244 28.83 14.54 7.61
CA ARG A 244 29.65 13.76 6.67
C ARG A 244 30.93 14.50 6.30
N LEU A 245 30.84 15.81 6.07
CA LEU A 245 32.01 16.66 5.78
C LEU A 245 32.99 16.73 6.96
N GLU A 246 32.49 16.58 8.19
CA GLU A 246 33.31 16.45 9.40
C GLU A 246 33.96 15.06 9.55
N GLY A 247 33.63 14.12 8.66
CA GLY A 247 34.20 12.78 8.63
C GLY A 247 33.43 11.72 9.42
N HIS A 248 32.22 12.04 9.92
CA HIS A 248 31.38 11.05 10.57
C HIS A 248 30.81 10.04 9.54
N GLN A 249 30.92 8.76 9.89
CA GLN A 249 30.39 7.64 9.08
C GLN A 249 29.06 7.09 9.64
N ALA A 250 28.56 7.66 10.73
CA ALA A 250 27.29 7.30 11.31
C ALA A 250 26.67 8.51 12.01
N GLY A 251 25.34 8.57 12.05
CA GLY A 251 24.61 9.65 12.71
C GLY A 251 23.20 9.25 13.11
N LEU A 252 22.74 9.77 14.25
CA LEU A 252 21.38 9.61 14.74
C LEU A 252 20.56 10.85 14.42
N VAL A 253 19.38 10.65 13.81
CA VAL A 253 18.36 11.69 13.65
C VAL A 253 17.13 11.32 14.47
N VAL A 254 16.76 12.21 15.37
CA VAL A 254 15.54 12.11 16.18
C VAL A 254 14.46 12.97 15.55
N MET A 255 13.41 12.34 15.04
CA MET A 255 12.29 13.03 14.40
C MET A 255 10.97 12.37 14.80
N ALA A 256 10.03 13.16 15.30
CA ALA A 256 8.72 12.65 15.70
C ALA A 256 7.97 11.97 14.54
N THR A 257 7.16 10.97 14.88
CA THR A 257 6.22 10.35 13.93
C THR A 257 5.32 11.42 13.32
N GLY A 258 5.11 11.35 12.01
CA GLY A 258 4.38 12.37 11.25
C GLY A 258 5.28 13.46 10.62
N LEU A 259 6.56 13.57 11.01
CA LEU A 259 7.52 14.48 10.35
C LEU A 259 8.22 13.87 9.12
N GLY A 260 7.90 12.61 8.79
CA GLY A 260 8.40 11.93 7.59
C GLY A 260 9.84 11.44 7.69
N LYS A 261 10.17 10.61 8.70
CA LYS A 261 11.49 9.95 8.85
C LYS A 261 11.87 9.15 7.59
N THR A 262 10.94 8.36 7.06
CA THR A 262 11.13 7.55 5.85
C THR A 262 11.37 8.41 4.61
N TRP A 263 10.66 9.55 4.50
CA TRP A 263 10.87 10.52 3.44
C TRP A 263 12.27 11.15 3.53
N LEU A 264 12.71 11.56 4.73
CA LEU A 264 14.07 12.04 4.95
C LEU A 264 15.11 11.03 4.44
N ALA A 265 15.00 9.76 4.84
CA ALA A 265 15.90 8.71 4.38
C ALA A 265 15.86 8.50 2.86
N ALA A 266 14.67 8.54 2.26
CA ALA A 266 14.51 8.40 0.82
C ALA A 266 15.19 9.56 0.08
N PHE A 267 14.95 10.81 0.48
CA PHE A 267 15.61 11.98 -0.12
C PHE A 267 17.13 11.94 0.04
N ASP A 268 17.62 11.66 1.24
CA ASP A 268 19.05 11.59 1.52
C ASP A 268 19.75 10.43 0.78
N SER A 269 19.01 9.37 0.44
CA SER A 269 19.52 8.24 -0.36
C SER A 269 19.75 8.56 -1.84
N THR A 270 19.31 9.71 -2.35
CA THR A 270 19.46 10.08 -3.78
C THR A 270 20.86 10.55 -4.16
N ARG A 271 21.75 10.65 -3.17
CA ARG A 271 23.13 11.10 -3.39
C ARG A 271 23.86 10.17 -4.37
N PRO A 272 24.71 10.70 -5.26
CA PRO A 272 25.39 9.90 -6.29
C PRO A 272 26.27 8.76 -5.75
N GLU A 273 26.81 8.93 -4.54
CA GLU A 273 27.58 7.91 -3.81
C GLU A 273 26.71 6.77 -3.26
N PHE A 274 25.43 7.01 -2.98
CA PHE A 274 24.53 6.04 -2.38
C PHE A 274 23.78 5.23 -3.45
N ARG A 275 24.52 4.37 -4.13
CA ARG A 275 23.97 3.50 -5.19
C ARG A 275 23.31 2.25 -4.63
N ARG A 276 23.88 1.70 -3.54
CA ARG A 276 23.44 0.46 -2.89
C ARG A 276 22.99 0.77 -1.46
N VAL A 277 21.69 0.86 -1.26
CA VAL A 277 21.07 1.27 -0.01
C VAL A 277 20.45 0.07 0.69
N LEU A 278 20.63 -0.03 2.01
CA LEU A 278 19.92 -0.97 2.86
C LEU A 278 19.01 -0.20 3.81
N PHE A 279 17.71 -0.49 3.78
CA PHE A 279 16.75 0.03 4.75
C PHE A 279 16.34 -1.10 5.70
N VAL A 280 16.60 -0.91 7.00
CA VAL A 280 16.38 -1.92 8.05
C VAL A 280 15.25 -1.49 8.97
N ALA A 281 14.28 -2.38 9.16
CA ALA A 281 13.23 -2.22 10.17
C ALA A 281 12.88 -3.57 10.81
N HIS A 282 12.07 -3.54 11.87
CA HIS A 282 11.66 -4.74 12.61
C HIS A 282 10.32 -5.33 12.13
N ARG A 283 9.43 -4.52 11.54
CA ARG A 283 8.12 -4.94 10.99
C ARG A 283 8.15 -4.93 9.46
N GLU A 284 7.65 -5.99 8.83
CA GLU A 284 7.56 -6.08 7.37
C GLU A 284 6.66 -5.00 6.77
N GLU A 285 5.59 -4.61 7.46
CA GLU A 285 4.70 -3.52 7.00
C GLU A 285 5.45 -2.18 6.86
N ILE A 286 6.37 -1.87 7.77
CA ILE A 286 7.22 -0.66 7.68
C ILE A 286 8.12 -0.74 6.44
N LEU A 287 8.65 -1.93 6.12
CA LEU A 287 9.49 -2.14 4.95
C LEU A 287 8.72 -1.95 3.64
N THR A 288 7.51 -2.50 3.54
CA THR A 288 6.65 -2.31 2.37
C THR A 288 6.27 -0.83 2.19
N GLN A 289 5.89 -0.15 3.27
CA GLN A 289 5.58 1.29 3.23
C GLN A 289 6.81 2.12 2.85
N ALA A 290 8.00 1.77 3.37
CA ALA A 290 9.23 2.44 3.01
C ALA A 290 9.59 2.23 1.53
N ARG A 291 9.41 1.02 0.99
CA ARG A 291 9.57 0.74 -0.44
C ARG A 291 8.69 1.64 -1.30
N ASP A 292 7.41 1.79 -0.94
CA ASP A 292 6.48 2.62 -1.70
C ASP A 292 6.82 4.12 -1.63
N VAL A 293 7.42 4.59 -0.53
CA VAL A 293 7.99 5.96 -0.43
C VAL A 293 9.23 6.07 -1.33
N TYR A 294 10.14 5.11 -1.27
CA TYR A 294 11.36 5.12 -2.09
C TYR A 294 11.05 5.00 -3.58
N ARG A 295 10.00 4.28 -3.99
CA ARG A 295 9.54 4.22 -5.40
C ARG A 295 9.18 5.59 -5.96
N GLN A 296 8.71 6.51 -5.13
CA GLN A 296 8.43 7.88 -5.55
C GLN A 296 9.70 8.73 -5.74
N ILE A 297 10.77 8.38 -5.04
CA ILE A 297 12.05 9.11 -5.06
C ILE A 297 13.06 8.48 -6.05
N ARG A 298 12.96 7.16 -6.26
CA ARG A 298 13.81 6.35 -7.14
C ARG A 298 12.90 5.58 -8.12
N PRO A 299 12.22 6.26 -9.05
CA PRO A 299 11.18 5.70 -9.92
C PRO A 299 11.66 4.49 -10.74
N ASP A 300 12.92 4.51 -11.16
CA ASP A 300 13.51 3.47 -12.02
C ASP A 300 14.41 2.49 -11.26
N GLY A 301 14.59 2.70 -9.95
CA GLY A 301 15.47 1.87 -9.14
C GLY A 301 14.92 0.46 -8.97
N ARG A 302 15.81 -0.53 -8.85
CA ARG A 302 15.43 -1.89 -8.45
C ARG A 302 15.28 -1.93 -6.92
N LEU A 303 14.03 -1.97 -6.45
CA LEU A 303 13.68 -1.97 -5.03
C LEU A 303 13.23 -3.37 -4.60
N THR A 304 13.90 -3.97 -3.63
CA THR A 304 13.69 -5.39 -3.30
C THR A 304 13.48 -5.62 -1.81
N LEU A 305 12.80 -6.71 -1.48
CA LEU A 305 12.51 -7.10 -0.09
C LEU A 305 13.36 -8.31 0.33
N PHE A 306 13.88 -8.22 1.55
CA PHE A 306 14.59 -9.31 2.21
C PHE A 306 14.00 -9.57 3.60
N THR A 307 12.90 -10.31 3.61
CA THR A 307 12.03 -10.55 4.77
C THR A 307 11.89 -12.06 5.03
N GLY A 308 10.89 -12.48 5.82
CA GLY A 308 10.62 -13.91 6.01
C GLY A 308 10.08 -14.57 4.75
N GLY A 309 9.21 -13.85 4.03
CA GLY A 309 8.49 -14.31 2.83
C GLY A 309 9.22 -14.06 1.51
N GLU A 310 10.00 -12.98 1.41
CA GLU A 310 10.75 -12.60 0.20
C GLU A 310 12.25 -12.58 0.49
N ARG A 311 13.06 -13.04 -0.46
CA ARG A 311 14.52 -13.19 -0.27
C ARG A 311 15.28 -12.73 -1.50
N GLU A 312 15.13 -11.48 -1.84
CA GLU A 312 15.86 -10.87 -2.95
C GLU A 312 16.96 -9.94 -2.39
N PRO A 313 18.21 -10.43 -2.25
CA PRO A 313 19.31 -9.67 -1.65
C PRO A 313 19.94 -8.64 -2.61
N ASP A 314 19.57 -8.71 -3.89
CA ASP A 314 20.08 -7.87 -4.96
C ASP A 314 19.10 -6.75 -5.28
N GLY A 315 19.61 -5.54 -5.52
CA GLY A 315 18.79 -4.35 -5.67
C GLY A 315 19.61 -3.09 -5.39
N ASP A 316 19.15 -1.98 -5.95
CA ASP A 316 19.68 -0.64 -5.66
C ASP A 316 19.29 -0.22 -4.25
N VAL A 317 18.07 -0.60 -3.82
CA VAL A 317 17.61 -0.45 -2.44
C VAL A 317 17.02 -1.76 -1.96
N VAL A 318 17.57 -2.29 -0.87
CA VAL A 318 17.09 -3.53 -0.24
C VAL A 318 16.39 -3.16 1.07
N PHE A 319 15.13 -3.55 1.20
CA PHE A 319 14.31 -3.37 2.39
C PHE A 319 14.30 -4.66 3.19
N ALA A 320 14.99 -4.69 4.33
CA ALA A 320 15.28 -5.93 5.02
C ALA A 320 14.83 -5.93 6.48
N SER A 321 14.26 -7.06 6.92
CA SER A 321 13.97 -7.23 8.33
C SER A 321 15.27 -7.57 9.07
N VAL A 322 15.45 -6.98 10.25
CA VAL A 322 16.64 -7.26 11.08
C VAL A 322 16.78 -8.77 11.39
N GLN A 323 15.66 -9.48 11.53
CA GLN A 323 15.64 -10.91 11.79
C GLN A 323 16.11 -11.72 10.58
N SER A 324 15.69 -11.35 9.37
CA SER A 324 16.13 -12.02 8.14
C SER A 324 17.58 -11.74 7.84
N LEU A 325 18.06 -10.50 8.02
CA LEU A 325 19.48 -10.18 7.94
C LEU A 325 20.28 -11.02 8.92
N HIS A 326 19.93 -11.01 10.21
CA HIS A 326 20.67 -11.70 11.26
C HIS A 326 20.88 -13.20 10.95
N ARG A 327 19.86 -13.87 10.40
CA ARG A 327 19.92 -15.29 10.01
C ARG A 327 20.75 -15.56 8.76
N ASN A 328 20.98 -14.56 7.92
CA ASN A 328 21.56 -14.72 6.59
C ASN A 328 22.77 -13.80 6.33
N LEU A 329 23.39 -13.23 7.36
CA LEU A 329 24.49 -12.26 7.24
C LEU A 329 25.62 -12.75 6.31
N ALA A 330 25.94 -14.04 6.35
CA ALA A 330 27.00 -14.63 5.53
C ALA A 330 26.75 -14.55 4.00
N GLN A 331 25.51 -14.28 3.56
CA GLN A 331 25.19 -14.08 2.15
C GLN A 331 25.56 -12.68 1.65
N PHE A 332 25.75 -11.73 2.56
CA PHE A 332 26.05 -10.34 2.21
C PHE A 332 27.53 -10.05 2.43
N ASP A 333 28.18 -9.45 1.43
CA ASP A 333 29.49 -8.87 1.63
C ASP A 333 29.41 -7.68 2.61
N THR A 334 30.44 -7.49 3.42
CA THR A 334 30.50 -6.40 4.40
C THR A 334 30.41 -5.00 3.75
N SER A 335 30.83 -4.87 2.49
CA SER A 335 30.82 -3.64 1.66
C SER A 335 29.69 -3.62 0.62
N ARG A 336 28.68 -4.49 0.78
CA ARG A 336 27.54 -4.60 -0.15
C ARG A 336 26.73 -3.31 -0.26
N PHE A 337 26.67 -2.52 0.80
CA PHE A 337 25.84 -1.32 0.90
C PHE A 337 26.69 -0.10 1.18
N ASP A 338 26.46 0.97 0.42
CA ASP A 338 27.12 2.27 0.55
C ASP A 338 26.43 3.09 1.66
N TYR A 339 25.12 2.87 1.84
CA TYR A 339 24.28 3.60 2.80
C TYR A 339 23.35 2.66 3.53
N ILE A 340 23.33 2.74 4.86
CA ILE A 340 22.43 1.94 5.70
C ILE A 340 21.53 2.85 6.51
N VAL A 341 20.23 2.69 6.32
CA VAL A 341 19.20 3.35 7.11
C VAL A 341 18.62 2.33 8.08
N VAL A 342 18.53 2.69 9.36
CA VAL A 342 17.95 1.84 10.40
C VAL A 342 16.81 2.59 11.05
N ASP A 343 15.59 2.21 10.71
CA ASP A 343 14.38 2.80 11.27
C ASP A 343 14.02 2.14 12.60
N GLU A 344 13.31 2.91 13.44
CA GLU A 344 13.06 2.60 14.85
C GLU A 344 14.34 2.17 15.58
N PHE A 345 15.39 3.00 15.40
CA PHE A 345 16.74 2.78 15.91
C PHE A 345 16.79 2.57 17.42
N HIS A 346 15.75 2.95 18.16
CA HIS A 346 15.66 2.66 19.59
C HIS A 346 15.72 1.15 19.92
N HIS A 347 15.47 0.26 18.95
CA HIS A 347 15.69 -1.18 19.09
C HIS A 347 17.16 -1.63 18.90
N ALA A 348 18.05 -0.74 18.46
CA ALA A 348 19.42 -1.10 18.09
C ALA A 348 20.28 -1.59 19.27
N ALA A 349 19.84 -1.33 20.51
CA ALA A 349 20.47 -1.88 21.71
C ALA A 349 20.38 -3.42 21.80
N ALA A 350 19.42 -4.06 21.11
CA ALA A 350 19.28 -5.51 21.11
C ALA A 350 20.46 -6.21 20.41
N GLU A 351 20.85 -7.39 20.91
CA GLU A 351 21.98 -8.15 20.37
C GLU A 351 21.84 -8.46 18.87
N THR A 352 20.62 -8.77 18.42
CA THR A 352 20.31 -9.02 17.02
C THR A 352 20.68 -7.85 16.13
N TYR A 353 20.32 -6.62 16.53
CA TYR A 353 20.68 -5.41 15.79
C TYR A 353 22.19 -5.19 15.82
N ARG A 354 22.82 -5.26 16.99
CA ARG A 354 24.28 -5.07 17.12
C ARG A 354 25.07 -6.00 16.20
N ARG A 355 24.67 -7.27 16.10
CA ARG A 355 25.32 -8.24 15.20
C ARG A 355 25.15 -7.89 13.71
N VAL A 356 23.96 -7.41 13.32
CA VAL A 356 23.71 -6.97 11.94
C VAL A 356 24.53 -5.73 11.60
N LEU A 357 24.52 -4.71 12.46
CA LEU A 357 25.25 -3.47 12.22
C LEU A 357 26.77 -3.67 12.23
N ALA A 358 27.29 -4.57 13.09
CA ALA A 358 28.71 -4.87 13.13
C ALA A 358 29.25 -5.63 11.90
N HIS A 359 28.35 -6.25 11.11
CA HIS A 359 28.73 -6.97 9.89
C HIS A 359 29.05 -6.03 8.73
N PHE A 360 28.26 -4.96 8.58
CA PHE A 360 28.37 -4.05 7.44
C PHE A 360 29.34 -2.90 7.68
N ARG A 361 29.89 -2.36 6.58
CA ARG A 361 30.79 -1.21 6.55
C ARG A 361 30.36 -0.23 5.46
N PRO A 362 29.24 0.49 5.65
CA PRO A 362 28.79 1.49 4.70
C PRO A 362 29.65 2.75 4.74
N ASP A 363 29.53 3.59 3.71
CA ASP A 363 30.09 4.94 3.71
C ASP A 363 29.37 5.81 4.76
N PHE A 364 28.07 5.57 4.97
CA PHE A 364 27.32 6.20 6.05
C PHE A 364 26.19 5.32 6.61
N MET A 365 26.02 5.33 7.93
CA MET A 365 24.88 4.74 8.64
C MET A 365 23.97 5.81 9.25
N LEU A 366 22.70 5.86 8.83
CA LEU A 366 21.68 6.72 9.41
C LEU A 366 20.78 5.93 10.38
N GLY A 367 20.82 6.27 11.66
CA GLY A 367 19.82 5.85 12.64
C GLY A 367 18.64 6.81 12.68
N LEU A 368 17.41 6.29 12.61
CA LEU A 368 16.17 7.07 12.70
C LEU A 368 15.33 6.63 13.89
N THR A 369 14.89 7.56 14.74
CA THR A 369 13.96 7.25 15.83
C THR A 369 13.02 8.40 16.13
N ALA A 370 11.80 8.08 16.57
CA ALA A 370 10.87 9.07 17.13
C ALA A 370 11.06 9.29 18.64
N THR A 371 11.63 8.29 19.33
CA THR A 371 11.71 8.27 20.79
C THR A 371 13.06 7.72 21.25
N PRO A 372 14.03 8.59 21.58
CA PRO A 372 15.17 8.16 22.36
C PRO A 372 14.73 8.05 23.83
N ASN A 373 14.60 6.84 24.36
CA ASN A 373 14.46 6.66 25.81
C ASN A 373 15.73 7.15 26.50
N ARG A 374 15.59 7.91 27.61
CA ARG A 374 16.76 8.47 28.31
C ARG A 374 17.75 7.42 28.83
N SER A 375 17.26 6.24 29.23
CA SER A 375 18.10 5.10 29.65
C SER A 375 18.89 4.50 28.49
N ASP A 376 18.26 4.46 27.31
CA ASP A 376 18.79 3.75 26.13
C ASP A 376 19.62 4.69 25.25
N ASN A 377 19.45 6.01 25.42
CA ASN A 377 20.05 7.04 24.58
C ASN A 377 21.58 6.97 24.54
N ALA A 378 22.24 6.64 25.65
CA ALA A 378 23.69 6.51 25.70
C ALA A 378 24.20 5.32 24.85
N ASP A 379 23.52 4.17 24.95
CA ASP A 379 23.85 2.97 24.19
C ASP A 379 23.57 3.14 22.69
N LEU A 380 22.52 3.88 22.33
CA LEU A 380 22.16 4.17 20.94
C LEU A 380 23.11 5.17 20.30
N LEU A 381 23.46 6.25 21.01
CA LEU A 381 24.42 7.24 20.52
C LEU A 381 25.78 6.61 20.28
N ALA A 382 26.23 5.70 21.16
CA ALA A 382 27.49 4.98 20.96
C ALA A 382 27.51 4.18 19.64
N LEU A 383 26.39 3.59 19.21
CA LEU A 383 26.29 2.91 17.91
C LEU A 383 26.38 3.87 16.72
N CYS A 384 26.05 5.15 16.92
CA CYS A 384 26.22 6.22 15.96
C CYS A 384 27.46 7.08 16.25
N SER A 385 28.50 6.55 16.91
CA SER A 385 29.72 7.29 17.24
C SER A 385 29.49 8.59 18.01
N ASP A 386 28.55 8.55 18.95
CA ASP A 386 28.08 9.69 19.77
C ASP A 386 27.60 10.90 18.96
N ASN A 387 27.17 10.67 17.72
CA ASN A 387 26.79 11.71 16.77
C ASN A 387 25.26 11.88 16.67
N LEU A 388 24.70 12.76 17.49
CA LEU A 388 23.33 13.24 17.32
C LEU A 388 23.30 14.37 16.28
N VAL A 389 22.84 14.05 15.07
CA VAL A 389 22.89 14.97 13.92
C VAL A 389 21.77 16.00 13.94
N TYR A 390 20.56 15.57 14.30
CA TYR A 390 19.38 16.42 14.29
C TYR A 390 18.33 15.93 15.30
N ASP A 391 17.64 16.86 15.96
CA ASP A 391 16.55 16.58 16.89
C ASP A 391 15.35 17.50 16.61
N CYS A 392 14.25 16.91 16.18
CA CYS A 392 12.93 17.52 16.12
C CYS A 392 11.88 16.52 16.66
N GLY A 393 11.87 16.35 17.99
CA GLY A 393 10.88 15.54 18.70
C GLY A 393 9.46 16.13 18.72
N LEU A 394 8.53 15.41 19.37
CA LEU A 394 7.08 15.71 19.37
C LEU A 394 6.76 17.15 19.81
N VAL A 395 7.43 17.62 20.87
CA VAL A 395 7.21 18.97 21.43
C VAL A 395 7.62 20.05 20.43
N GLU A 396 8.76 19.87 19.75
CA GLU A 396 9.22 20.79 18.71
C GLU A 396 8.29 20.77 17.50
N GLY A 397 7.94 19.57 17.01
CA GLY A 397 7.04 19.40 15.87
C GLY A 397 5.68 20.08 16.08
N VAL A 398 5.09 19.97 17.28
CA VAL A 398 3.85 20.69 17.63
C VAL A 398 4.08 22.19 17.73
N ARG A 399 5.18 22.65 18.35
CA ARG A 399 5.50 24.09 18.49
C ARG A 399 5.66 24.76 17.13
N ARG A 400 6.29 24.08 16.19
CA ARG A 400 6.52 24.53 14.80
C ARG A 400 5.29 24.36 13.91
N GLN A 401 4.16 23.88 14.43
CA GLN A 401 2.93 23.59 13.68
C GLN A 401 3.14 22.58 12.53
N LEU A 402 4.15 21.72 12.65
CA LEU A 402 4.40 20.60 11.74
C LEU A 402 3.56 19.37 12.13
N LEU A 403 3.15 19.30 13.39
CA LEU A 403 2.27 18.26 13.94
C LEU A 403 1.01 18.88 14.50
N SER A 404 -0.08 18.11 14.46
CA SER A 404 -1.35 18.50 15.08
C SER A 404 -1.18 18.66 16.60
N PRO A 405 -1.63 19.76 17.21
CA PRO A 405 -1.62 19.90 18.66
C PRO A 405 -2.58 18.89 19.30
N PHE A 406 -2.18 18.33 20.44
CA PHE A 406 -3.01 17.37 21.17
C PHE A 406 -3.27 17.85 22.61
N ARG A 407 -4.32 17.31 23.21
CA ARG A 407 -4.66 17.51 24.61
C ARG A 407 -4.63 16.16 25.31
N TYR A 408 -3.64 15.96 26.17
CA TYR A 408 -3.57 14.78 27.01
C TYR A 408 -4.55 14.92 28.18
N ARG A 409 -5.42 13.92 28.36
CA ARG A 409 -6.32 13.79 29.51
C ARG A 409 -6.02 12.47 30.21
N ALA A 410 -5.53 12.54 31.44
CA ALA A 410 -5.43 11.38 32.31
C ALA A 410 -6.77 11.19 33.01
N ILE A 411 -7.47 10.11 32.69
CA ILE A 411 -8.74 9.74 33.31
C ILE A 411 -8.42 8.67 34.36
N PRO A 412 -8.86 8.83 35.63
CA PRO A 412 -8.71 7.79 36.64
C PRO A 412 -9.42 6.52 36.18
N ASP A 413 -8.68 5.43 36.07
CA ASP A 413 -9.23 4.14 35.64
C ASP A 413 -9.94 3.47 36.83
N VAL A 414 -11.10 2.86 36.59
CA VAL A 414 -11.84 2.09 37.62
C VAL A 414 -11.20 0.73 37.90
N ALA A 415 -10.34 0.23 37.00
CA ALA A 415 -9.64 -1.03 37.21
C ALA A 415 -8.57 -0.94 38.30
N ASP A 416 -8.47 -1.99 39.12
CA ASP A 416 -7.39 -2.16 40.09
C ASP A 416 -6.19 -2.87 39.45
N TYR A 417 -5.09 -2.13 39.33
CA TYR A 417 -3.83 -2.63 38.76
C TYR A 417 -2.87 -3.21 39.81
N GLU A 418 -3.09 -3.00 41.11
CA GLU A 418 -2.14 -3.38 42.17
C GLU A 418 -1.91 -4.90 42.23
N HIS A 419 -2.95 -5.67 41.95
CA HIS A 419 -2.94 -7.12 42.06
C HIS A 419 -2.52 -7.85 40.76
N ILE A 420 -2.17 -7.11 39.71
CA ILE A 420 -1.77 -7.68 38.42
C ILE A 420 -0.26 -7.92 38.42
N PRO A 421 0.21 -9.16 38.14
CA PRO A 421 1.64 -9.45 38.11
C PRO A 421 2.39 -8.56 37.12
N TRP A 422 3.42 -7.85 37.60
CA TRP A 422 4.33 -7.05 36.79
C TRP A 422 5.71 -7.71 36.72
N ARG A 423 6.12 -8.14 35.52
CA ARG A 423 7.40 -8.85 35.30
C ARG A 423 8.06 -8.34 34.03
N ASN A 424 9.37 -8.08 34.08
CA ASN A 424 10.15 -7.60 32.94
C ASN A 424 9.56 -6.34 32.27
N GLY A 425 9.05 -5.40 33.07
CA GLY A 425 8.52 -4.13 32.57
C GLY A 425 7.14 -4.20 31.91
N ARG A 426 6.39 -5.29 32.10
CA ARG A 426 5.03 -5.46 31.57
C ARG A 426 4.13 -6.25 32.51
N PHE A 427 2.83 -6.02 32.39
CA PHE A 427 1.81 -6.84 33.06
C PHE A 427 1.70 -8.22 32.39
N ASP A 428 1.21 -9.20 33.15
CA ASP A 428 0.70 -10.45 32.58
C ASP A 428 -0.54 -10.15 31.71
N PRO A 429 -0.53 -10.48 30.39
CA PRO A 429 -1.61 -10.06 29.49
C PRO A 429 -2.98 -10.68 29.83
N GLU A 430 -3.01 -11.93 30.30
CA GLU A 430 -4.27 -12.63 30.60
C GLU A 430 -4.91 -12.05 31.87
N GLU A 431 -4.11 -11.89 32.92
CA GLU A 431 -4.59 -11.30 34.17
C GLU A 431 -4.97 -9.83 33.99
N LEU A 432 -4.21 -9.06 33.21
CA LEU A 432 -4.57 -7.69 32.85
C LEU A 432 -5.92 -7.65 32.12
N THR A 433 -6.11 -8.50 31.11
CA THR A 433 -7.38 -8.58 30.37
C THR A 433 -8.55 -8.87 31.31
N ARG A 434 -8.38 -9.81 32.25
CA ARG A 434 -9.42 -10.16 33.22
C ARG A 434 -9.86 -8.99 34.11
N GLN A 435 -8.93 -8.11 34.47
CA GLN A 435 -9.21 -6.95 35.31
C GLN A 435 -9.82 -5.77 34.53
N ILE A 436 -9.51 -5.64 33.23
CA ILE A 436 -9.91 -4.46 32.45
C ILE A 436 -11.02 -4.72 31.42
N ALA A 437 -11.28 -5.97 31.04
CA ALA A 437 -12.41 -6.36 30.19
C ALA A 437 -13.68 -6.56 31.05
N THR A 438 -14.05 -5.52 31.79
CA THR A 438 -15.20 -5.51 32.70
C THR A 438 -16.25 -4.52 32.22
N GLN A 439 -17.52 -4.80 32.54
CA GLN A 439 -18.64 -3.95 32.15
C GLN A 439 -18.49 -2.53 32.71
N GLU A 440 -18.12 -2.41 33.99
CA GLU A 440 -17.90 -1.12 34.66
C GLU A 440 -16.87 -0.25 33.93
N ARG A 441 -15.73 -0.84 33.53
CA ARG A 441 -14.70 -0.11 32.80
C ARG A 441 -15.11 0.22 31.38
N ALA A 442 -15.79 -0.70 30.68
CA ALA A 442 -16.28 -0.45 29.33
C ALA A 442 -17.34 0.67 29.32
N GLU A 443 -18.22 0.73 30.32
CA GLU A 443 -19.17 1.82 30.55
C GLU A 443 -18.47 3.15 30.81
N GLN A 444 -17.40 3.16 31.62
CA GLN A 444 -16.59 4.36 31.84
C GLN A 444 -15.98 4.85 30.52
N VAL A 445 -15.32 3.96 29.76
CA VAL A 445 -14.69 4.31 28.48
C VAL A 445 -15.71 4.85 27.48
N LEU A 446 -16.88 4.22 27.38
CA LEU A 446 -17.96 4.66 26.51
C LEU A 446 -18.52 6.02 26.93
N THR A 447 -18.67 6.27 28.24
CA THR A 447 -19.15 7.55 28.78
C THR A 447 -18.18 8.67 28.43
N GLU A 448 -16.90 8.48 28.75
CA GLU A 448 -15.83 9.44 28.44
C GLU A 448 -15.73 9.70 26.93
N TRP A 449 -15.84 8.64 26.12
CA TRP A 449 -15.85 8.75 24.68
C TRP A 449 -17.05 9.57 24.15
N ARG A 450 -18.25 9.36 24.71
CA ARG A 450 -19.46 10.14 24.37
C ARG A 450 -19.33 11.60 24.79
N GLU A 451 -18.81 11.89 25.99
CA GLU A 451 -18.58 13.26 26.48
C GLU A 451 -17.57 14.02 25.62
N LEU A 452 -16.59 13.30 25.08
CA LEU A 452 -15.65 13.82 24.09
C LEU A 452 -16.26 13.89 22.68
N GLY A 453 -17.57 13.78 22.50
CA GLY A 453 -18.21 13.87 21.17
C GLY A 453 -17.70 12.79 20.21
N GLY A 454 -17.40 11.60 20.72
CA GLY A 454 -16.77 10.53 19.95
C GLY A 454 -17.53 10.11 18.70
N ARG A 455 -18.86 10.26 18.67
CA ARG A 455 -19.69 9.99 17.48
C ARG A 455 -19.37 10.89 16.29
N GLU A 456 -18.83 12.07 16.54
CA GLU A 456 -18.45 13.05 15.51
C GLU A 456 -16.95 13.01 15.23
N ARG A 457 -16.22 12.06 15.82
CA ARG A 457 -14.77 11.95 15.75
C ARG A 457 -14.35 10.57 15.30
N ARG A 458 -13.20 10.51 14.65
CA ARG A 458 -12.53 9.27 14.28
C ARG A 458 -11.71 8.81 15.48
N THR A 459 -12.04 7.64 16.02
CA THR A 459 -11.43 7.16 17.27
C THR A 459 -10.69 5.85 17.05
N ILE A 460 -9.50 5.73 17.65
CA ILE A 460 -8.77 4.47 17.77
C ILE A 460 -8.65 4.13 19.25
N GLY A 461 -9.13 2.96 19.65
CA GLY A 461 -9.01 2.42 20.99
C GLY A 461 -7.88 1.38 21.06
N PHE A 462 -6.85 1.63 21.86
CA PHE A 462 -5.76 0.69 22.07
C PHE A 462 -6.09 -0.25 23.25
N CYS A 463 -6.14 -1.55 22.96
CA CYS A 463 -6.43 -2.60 23.91
C CYS A 463 -5.17 -3.38 24.29
N CYS A 464 -5.22 -4.14 25.39
CA CYS A 464 -4.06 -4.88 25.90
C CYS A 464 -3.88 -6.26 25.27
N THR A 465 -4.95 -6.85 24.72
CA THR A 465 -4.98 -8.17 24.09
C THR A 465 -6.06 -8.22 23.02
N ILE A 466 -6.01 -9.26 22.17
CA ILE A 466 -7.03 -9.53 21.15
C ILE A 466 -8.41 -9.70 21.81
N ALA A 467 -8.48 -10.50 22.87
CA ALA A 467 -9.72 -10.73 23.61
C ALA A 467 -10.31 -9.42 24.18
N HIS A 468 -9.47 -8.49 24.64
CA HIS A 468 -9.95 -7.19 25.11
C HIS A 468 -10.44 -6.30 23.94
N ALA A 469 -9.76 -6.32 22.79
CA ALA A 469 -10.21 -5.57 21.61
C ALA A 469 -11.57 -6.06 21.11
N ASP A 470 -11.75 -7.38 21.00
CA ASP A 470 -13.01 -8.02 20.63
C ASP A 470 -14.13 -7.68 21.62
N TYR A 471 -13.84 -7.79 22.92
CA TYR A 471 -14.76 -7.42 23.99
C TYR A 471 -15.24 -5.97 23.89
N MET A 472 -14.32 -5.02 23.69
CA MET A 472 -14.67 -3.60 23.59
C MET A 472 -15.49 -3.29 22.34
N ALA A 473 -15.16 -3.91 21.20
CA ALA A 473 -15.93 -3.77 19.97
C ALA A 473 -17.34 -4.35 20.11
N GLU A 474 -17.50 -5.51 20.75
CA GLU A 474 -18.80 -6.09 21.08
C GLU A 474 -19.62 -5.21 22.02
N PHE A 475 -19.00 -4.71 23.10
CA PHE A 475 -19.65 -3.84 24.06
C PHE A 475 -20.18 -2.55 23.39
N PHE A 476 -19.33 -1.85 22.61
CA PHE A 476 -19.74 -0.64 21.90
C PHE A 476 -20.89 -0.89 20.91
N ARG A 477 -20.86 -2.03 20.19
CA ARG A 477 -21.95 -2.44 19.30
C ARG A 477 -23.25 -2.69 20.05
N SER A 478 -23.20 -3.35 21.20
CA SER A 478 -24.38 -3.59 22.04
C SER A 478 -25.02 -2.28 22.54
N GLU A 479 -24.20 -1.25 22.68
CA GLU A 479 -24.58 0.12 23.09
C GLU A 479 -24.93 1.04 21.91
N GLY A 480 -25.16 0.47 20.72
CA GLY A 480 -25.59 1.19 19.53
C GLY A 480 -24.53 2.11 18.92
N VAL A 481 -23.25 1.76 19.06
CA VAL A 481 -22.12 2.41 18.39
C VAL A 481 -21.50 1.42 17.41
N ASP A 482 -21.43 1.77 16.12
CA ASP A 482 -20.72 0.95 15.15
C ASP A 482 -19.23 0.90 15.52
N ALA A 483 -18.70 -0.30 15.73
CA ALA A 483 -17.36 -0.52 16.24
C ALA A 483 -16.82 -1.87 15.74
N VAL A 484 -15.54 -1.90 15.40
CA VAL A 484 -14.86 -3.12 14.93
C VAL A 484 -13.53 -3.31 15.65
N ALA A 485 -13.05 -4.55 15.69
CA ALA A 485 -11.72 -4.90 16.18
C ALA A 485 -10.80 -5.22 14.99
N VAL A 486 -9.58 -4.69 15.02
CA VAL A 486 -8.54 -4.92 14.01
C VAL A 486 -7.26 -5.38 14.70
N HIS A 487 -6.85 -6.63 14.45
CA HIS A 487 -5.72 -7.28 15.10
C HIS A 487 -5.20 -8.48 14.27
N SER A 488 -4.23 -9.25 14.79
CA SER A 488 -3.62 -10.39 14.09
C SER A 488 -4.38 -11.72 14.19
N GLY A 489 -5.35 -11.83 15.10
CA GLY A 489 -6.18 -13.03 15.28
C GLY A 489 -7.28 -13.24 14.22
N PRO A 490 -7.89 -14.44 14.17
CA PRO A 490 -8.85 -14.84 13.14
C PRO A 490 -10.20 -14.09 13.19
N SER A 491 -10.55 -13.47 14.32
CA SER A 491 -11.75 -12.63 14.49
C SER A 491 -11.61 -11.21 13.92
N THR A 492 -10.43 -10.85 13.37
CA THR A 492 -10.16 -9.48 12.92
C THR A 492 -11.10 -9.05 11.81
N SER A 493 -11.54 -7.80 11.86
CA SER A 493 -12.21 -7.18 10.71
C SER A 493 -11.22 -6.86 9.59
N PRO A 494 -11.66 -6.80 8.32
CA PRO A 494 -10.80 -6.44 7.19
C PRO A 494 -10.14 -5.08 7.41
N ARG A 495 -8.80 -5.05 7.43
CA ARG A 495 -8.04 -3.88 7.87
C ARG A 495 -8.18 -2.68 6.93
N ALA A 496 -8.07 -2.86 5.60
CA ALA A 496 -8.27 -1.73 4.68
C ALA A 496 -9.67 -1.14 4.83
N GLU A 497 -10.71 -1.99 4.77
CA GLU A 497 -12.10 -1.55 4.88
C GLU A 497 -12.37 -0.79 6.19
N ALA A 498 -11.91 -1.31 7.33
CA ALA A 498 -12.09 -0.67 8.63
C ALA A 498 -11.44 0.72 8.67
N LEU A 499 -10.23 0.87 8.11
CA LEU A 499 -9.53 2.15 8.08
C LEU A 499 -10.16 3.14 7.11
N GLU A 500 -10.71 2.68 5.98
CA GLU A 500 -11.46 3.52 5.05
C GLU A 500 -12.76 4.02 5.65
N ARG A 501 -13.55 3.14 6.27
CA ARG A 501 -14.78 3.52 6.96
C ARG A 501 -14.51 4.47 8.13
N LEU A 502 -13.39 4.28 8.84
CA LEU A 502 -12.94 5.22 9.87
C LEU A 502 -12.55 6.58 9.25
N ALA A 503 -11.86 6.58 8.10
CA ALA A 503 -11.48 7.80 7.40
C ALA A 503 -12.69 8.54 6.80
N SER A 504 -13.68 7.84 6.26
CA SER A 504 -14.92 8.45 5.73
C SER A 504 -15.85 8.95 6.85
N GLY A 505 -15.67 8.43 8.07
CA GLY A 505 -16.51 8.74 9.23
C GLY A 505 -17.76 7.86 9.34
N GLU A 506 -17.90 6.85 8.49
CA GLU A 506 -18.94 5.81 8.60
C GLU A 506 -18.75 4.95 9.85
N LEU A 507 -17.50 4.71 10.23
CA LEU A 507 -17.12 3.98 11.43
C LEU A 507 -16.55 4.95 12.49
N PRO A 508 -17.20 5.13 13.65
CA PRO A 508 -16.76 6.11 14.64
C PRO A 508 -15.56 5.64 15.49
N ILE A 509 -15.38 4.32 15.68
CA ILE A 509 -14.28 3.77 16.48
C ILE A 509 -13.77 2.42 15.97
N VAL A 510 -12.45 2.25 16.01
CA VAL A 510 -11.75 0.97 15.79
C VAL A 510 -10.97 0.61 17.06
N PHE A 511 -11.17 -0.61 17.58
CA PHE A 511 -10.35 -1.16 18.65
C PHE A 511 -9.20 -1.98 18.06
N THR A 512 -8.00 -1.86 18.62
CA THR A 512 -6.80 -2.52 18.08
C THR A 512 -5.80 -2.88 19.16
N VAL A 513 -4.96 -3.85 18.84
CA VAL A 513 -3.82 -4.30 19.64
C VAL A 513 -2.72 -4.76 18.69
N ASP A 514 -1.48 -4.53 19.08
CA ASP A 514 -0.28 -4.96 18.35
C ASP A 514 -0.03 -6.47 18.42
#